data_AF-A0A1F6T8X9-F1
#
_entry.id   AF-A0A1F6T8X9-F1
#
_cell.length_a   1.000
_cell.length_b   1.000
_cell.length_c   1.000
_cell.angle_alpha   90.00
_cell.angle_beta   90.00
_cell.angle_gamma   90.00
#
_symmetry.space_group_name_H-M   'P 1'
#
loop_
_entity.id
_entity.type
_entity.pdbx_description
1 polymer ?
#
loop_
_entity_poly.entity_id
_entity_poly.type
_entity_poly.pdbx_seq_one_letter_code
_entity_poly.pdbx_strand_id
1 'polypeptide(L)' 'MNWSEFFAMGGYAGFVWGAYGFAAVVLLANILAAARRKKSVLRRLRDYVKLHEADSE' A
#
# COMPACT_ATOMS: atom_id res chain seq x y z
N MET A 1 22.56 -9.29 25.08
CA MET A 1 22.33 -9.21 23.63
C MET A 1 21.68 -7.87 23.34
N ASN A 2 22.44 -6.93 22.79
CA ASN A 2 22.00 -5.55 22.63
C ASN A 2 21.41 -5.35 21.23
N TRP A 3 20.21 -4.77 21.11
CA TRP A 3 19.61 -4.47 19.81
C TRP A 3 20.56 -3.65 18.92
N SER A 4 21.34 -2.75 19.52
CA SER A 4 22.36 -1.96 18.83
C SER A 4 23.40 -2.80 18.07
N GLU A 5 23.81 -3.97 18.58
CA GLU A 5 24.75 -4.86 17.86
C GLU A 5 24.10 -5.52 16.65
N PHE A 6 22.79 -5.75 16.69
CA PHE A 6 22.04 -6.34 15.58
C PHE A 6 21.88 -5.35 14.42
N PHE A 7 21.70 -4.05 14.73
CA PHE A 7 21.70 -2.98 13.73
C PHE A 7 23.13 -2.59 13.28
N ALA A 8 24.13 -2.81 14.14
CA ALA A 8 25.53 -2.49 13.87
C ALA A 8 26.39 -3.75 13.62
N MET A 9 25.83 -4.78 12.99
CA MET A 9 26.61 -5.92 12.48
C MET A 9 27.52 -5.40 11.35
N GLY A 10 28.75 -5.00 11.71
CA GLY A 10 29.73 -4.33 10.85
C GLY A 10 29.67 -4.79 9.39
N GLY A 11 29.23 -3.88 8.51
CA GLY A 11 29.16 -4.07 7.05
C GLY A 11 27.90 -4.76 6.50
N TYR A 12 27.31 -5.73 7.20
CA TYR A 12 26.18 -6.51 6.66
C TYR A 12 24.80 -5.87 6.87
N ALA A 13 24.65 -5.07 7.91
CA ALA A 13 23.36 -4.45 8.26
C ALA A 13 22.80 -3.58 7.12
N GLY A 14 23.66 -2.91 6.34
CA GLY A 14 23.24 -2.09 5.20
C GLY A 14 22.54 -2.89 4.11
N PHE A 15 23.01 -4.11 3.80
CA PHE A 15 22.37 -4.98 2.80
C PHE A 15 21.01 -5.49 3.27
N VAL A 16 20.92 -5.87 4.54
CA VAL A 16 19.69 -6.40 5.15
C VAL A 16 18.63 -5.30 5.21
N TRP A 17 18.94 -4.16 5.82
CA TRP A 17 18.01 -3.04 5.94
C TRP A 17 17.66 -2.41 4.59
N GLY A 18 18.58 -2.41 3.62
CA GLY A 18 18.28 -2.01 2.24
C GLY A 18 17.24 -2.91 1.59
N ALA A 19 17.38 -4.24 1.71
CA ALA A 19 16.41 -5.19 1.18
C ALA A 19 15.04 -5.07 1.87
N TYR A 20 15.01 -4.95 3.21
CA TYR A 20 13.75 -4.72 3.94
C TYR A 20 13.11 -3.38 3.59
N GLY A 21 13.91 -2.31 3.43
CA GLY A 21 13.43 -1.01 3.00
C GLY A 21 12.80 -1.07 1.61
N PHE A 22 13.45 -1.76 0.67
CA PHE A 22 12.90 -1.97 -0.67
C PHE A 22 11.60 -2.77 -0.64
N ALA A 23 11.55 -3.85 0.14
CA ALA A 23 10.33 -4.63 0.33
C ALA A 23 9.19 -3.79 0.92
N ALA A 24 9.48 -2.95 1.93
CA ALA A 24 8.52 -2.04 2.53
C ALA A 24 7.99 -1.01 1.51
N VAL A 25 8.85 -0.46 0.65
CA VAL A 25 8.44 0.45 -0.43
C VAL A 25 7.49 -0.24 -1.41
N VAL A 26 7.78 -1.47 -1.83
CA VAL A 26 6.91 -2.25 -2.72
C VAL A 26 5.55 -2.52 -2.07
N LEU A 27 5.54 -2.90 -0.79
CA LEU A 27 4.32 -3.13 -0.02
C LEU A 27 3.47 -1.86 0.07
N LEU A 28 4.08 -0.72 0.41
CA LEU A 28 3.40 0.56 0.45
C LEU A 28 2.83 0.94 -0.91
N ALA A 29 3.61 0.80 -1.99
CA ALA A 29 3.15 1.06 -3.34
C ALA A 29 1.93 0.19 -3.70
N ASN A 30 1.92 -1.08 -3.30
CA ASN A 30 0.80 -1.98 -3.52
C ASN A 30 -0.46 -1.54 -2.76
N ILE A 31 -0.33 -1.18 -1.49
CA ILE A 31 -1.42 -0.65 -0.66
C ILE A 31 -1.98 0.64 -1.26
N LEU A 32 -1.11 1.57 -1.66
CA LEU A 32 -1.52 2.82 -2.29
C LEU A 32 -2.26 2.57 -3.62
N ALA A 33 -1.77 1.65 -4.45
CA ALA A 33 -2.43 1.27 -5.69
C ALA A 33 -3.81 0.65 -5.44
N ALA A 34 -3.92 -0.27 -4.47
CA ALA A 34 -5.18 -0.88 -4.07
C ALA A 34 -6.17 0.16 -3.53
N ALA A 35 -5.71 1.09 -2.68
CA ALA A 35 -6.53 2.16 -2.14
C ALA A 35 -7.06 3.10 -3.24
N ARG A 36 -6.21 3.48 -4.20
CA ARG A 36 -6.62 4.29 -5.36
C ARG A 36 -7.65 3.56 -6.22
N ARG A 37 -7.46 2.26 -6.47
CA ARG A 37 -8.41 1.44 -7.24
C ARG A 37 -9.76 1.33 -6.54
N LYS A 38 -9.77 1.11 -5.20
CA LYS A 38 -11.00 1.06 -4.40
C LYS A 38 -11.81 2.36 -4.52
N LYS A 39 -11.15 3.52 -4.48
CA LYS A 39 -11.83 4.83 -4.64
C LYS A 39 -12.48 4.98 -6.02
N SER A 40 -11.82 4.50 -7.09
CA SER A 40 -12.37 4.54 -8.45
C SER A 40 -13.59 3.63 -8.60
N VAL A 41 -13.52 2.41 -8.07
CA VAL A 41 -14.62 1.44 -8.13
C VAL A 41 -15.85 1.93 -7.35
N LEU A 42 -15.65 2.43 -6.13
CA LEU A 42 -16.74 2.98 -5.32
C LEU A 42 -17.42 4.20 -5.96
N ARG A 43 -16.65 5.04 -6.67
CA ARG A 43 -17.22 6.18 -7.40
C ARG A 43 -18.15 5.70 -8.51
N ARG A 44 -17.71 4.71 -9.30
CA ARG A 44 -18.52 4.13 -10.38
C ARG A 44 -19.80 3.50 -9.84
N LEU A 45 -19.72 2.72 -8.76
CA LEU A 45 -20.89 2.11 -8.11
C LEU A 45 -21.92 3.17 -7.68
N ARG A 46 -21.48 4.29 -7.11
CA ARG A 46 -22.37 5.39 -6.72
C ARG A 46 -23.07 6.02 -7.91
N ASP A 47 -22.36 6.19 -9.03
CA ASP A 47 -22.92 6.76 -10.24
C ASP A 47 -23.97 5.82 -10.86
N TYR A 48 -23.74 4.49 -10.82
CA TYR A 48 -24.74 3.50 -11.27
C TYR A 48 -26.01 3.49 -10.43
N VAL A 49 -25.90 3.56 -9.10
CA VAL A 49 -27.07 3.60 -8.21
C VAL A 49 -27.94 4.83 -8.48
N LYS A 50 -27.32 6.00 -8.67
CA LYS A 50 -28.04 7.25 -8.97
C LYS A 50 -28.79 7.21 -10.30
N LEU A 51 -28.22 6.56 -11.32
CA LEU A 51 -28.86 6.42 -12.62
C LEU A 51 -30.08 5.49 -12.56
N HIS A 52 -30.02 4.43 -11.75
CA HIS A 52 -31.14 3.50 -11.61
C HIS A 52 -32.33 4.13 -10.86
N GLU A 53 -32.07 5.02 -9.92
CA GLU A 53 -33.12 5.76 -9.20
C GLU A 53 -33.85 6.77 -10.11
N ALA A 54 -33.13 7.42 -11.02
CA ALA A 54 -33.68 8.40 -11.97
C ALA A 54 -34.43 7.78 -13.17
N ASP A 55 -34.23 6.49 -13.47
CA ASP A 55 -34.95 5.77 -14.53
C ASP A 55 -36.25 5.12 -14.01
N SER A 56 -36.44 5.10 -12.69
CA SER A 56 -37.61 4.52 -11.99
C SER A 56 -38.69 5.53 -11.58
N GLU A 57 -38.49 6.84 -11.82
CA GLU A 57 -39.51 7.90 -11.70
C GLU A 57 -40.03 8.33 -13.08
#